data_AF-A0A2T1DXP1-F1
#
_entry.id   AF-A0A2T1DXP1-F1
#
_cell.length_a   1.000
_cell.length_b   1.000
_cell.length_c   1.000
_cell.angle_alpha   90.00
_cell.angle_beta   90.00
_cell.angle_gamma   90.00
#
_symmetry.space_group_name_H-M   'P 1'
#
loop_
_entity.id
_entity.type
_entity.pdbx_description
1 polymer ?
#
loop_
_entity_poly.entity_id
_entity_poly.type
_entity_poly.pdbx_seq_one_letter_code
_entity_poly.pdbx_strand_id
1 'polypeptide(L)' 'MRPFKTKPHADVYAMPKQDANGDLWLVAAHAWDIQGAARANLKTAFITKSEQEYLSIYPQPDVIADNLVAAANKIINFFA' A
#
# COMPACT_ATOMS: atom_id res chain seq x y z
N MET A 1 25.71 2.69 14.62
CA MET A 1 25.02 2.18 13.42
C MET A 1 23.53 2.20 13.70
N ARG A 2 22.69 2.86 12.89
CA ARG A 2 21.22 2.70 13.05
C ARG A 2 20.87 1.27 12.59
N PRO A 3 20.04 0.52 13.33
CA PRO A 3 19.61 -0.80 12.89
C PRO A 3 18.90 -0.70 11.54
N PHE A 4 19.10 -1.68 10.66
CA PHE A 4 18.39 -1.76 9.39
C PHE A 4 16.90 -1.88 9.66
N LYS A 5 16.13 -0.85 9.27
CA LYS A 5 14.67 -0.85 9.37
C LYS A 5 14.11 -1.41 8.08
N THR A 6 13.49 -2.59 8.16
CA THR A 6 12.77 -3.21 7.05
C THR A 6 11.28 -3.09 7.30
N LYS A 7 10.49 -3.28 6.25
CA LYS A 7 9.05 -3.43 6.43
C LYS A 7 8.76 -4.61 7.40
N PRO A 8 7.72 -4.52 8.24
CA PRO A 8 6.70 -3.47 8.31
C PRO A 8 7.04 -2.31 9.27
N HIS A 9 8.31 -2.01 9.54
CA HIS A 9 8.70 -0.88 10.40
C HIS A 9 8.20 0.47 9.84
N ALA A 10 7.63 1.32 10.71
CA ALA A 10 6.97 2.57 10.34
C ALA A 10 7.84 3.54 9.52
N ASP A 11 9.12 3.70 9.87
CA ASP A 11 10.08 4.51 9.09
C ASP A 11 10.08 4.21 7.59
N VAL A 12 9.93 2.95 7.18
CA VAL A 12 9.96 2.59 5.74
C VAL A 12 8.79 3.23 4.99
N TYR A 13 7.61 3.30 5.63
CA TYR A 13 6.42 3.92 5.05
C TYR A 13 6.43 5.46 5.19
N ALA A 14 7.31 6.01 6.02
CA ALA A 14 7.51 7.46 6.13
C ALA A 14 8.49 8.01 5.07
N MET A 15 9.36 7.17 4.49
CA MET A 15 10.36 7.60 3.50
C MET A 15 9.75 8.36 2.31
N PRO A 16 8.63 7.92 1.69
CA PRO A 16 8.07 8.64 0.53
C PRO A 16 7.62 10.08 0.83
N LYS A 17 7.33 10.40 2.10
CA LYS A 17 6.93 11.74 2.55
C LYS A 17 8.09 12.74 2.61
N GLN A 18 9.33 12.29 2.41
CA GLN A 18 10.51 13.16 2.34
C GLN A 18 10.59 13.89 0.99
N ASP A 19 10.13 13.23 -0.08
CA ASP A 19 10.31 13.70 -1.46
C ASP A 19 8.98 14.04 -2.15
N ALA A 20 7.84 13.68 -1.56
CA ALA A 20 6.52 13.90 -2.15
C ALA A 20 5.49 14.36 -1.12
N ASN A 21 4.63 15.29 -1.56
CA ASN A 21 3.51 15.83 -0.79
C ASN A 21 2.18 15.34 -1.38
N GLY A 22 1.12 15.36 -0.57
CA GLY A 22 -0.24 14.99 -0.98
C GLY A 22 -0.59 13.54 -0.67
N ASP A 23 -1.60 13.01 -1.38
CA ASP A 23 -2.08 11.64 -1.20
C ASP A 23 -1.11 10.64 -1.81
N LEU A 24 -0.34 9.98 -0.95
CA LEU A 24 0.63 8.96 -1.35
C LEU A 24 0.02 7.57 -1.29
N TRP A 25 0.26 6.78 -2.33
CA TRP A 25 -0.24 5.42 -2.47
C TRP A 25 0.87 4.39 -2.29
N LEU A 26 0.56 3.29 -1.59
CA LEU A 26 1.34 2.06 -1.63
C LEU A 26 0.56 0.97 -2.38
N VAL A 27 1.17 0.44 -3.43
CA VAL A 27 0.65 -0.70 -4.19
C VAL A 27 1.47 -1.95 -3.84
N ALA A 28 0.81 -3.02 -3.40
CA ALA A 28 1.50 -4.24 -2.97
C ALA A 28 0.68 -5.51 -3.21
N ALA A 29 1.37 -6.66 -3.26
CA ALA A 29 0.76 -7.98 -3.37
C ALA A 29 0.73 -8.75 -2.03
N HIS A 30 1.20 -8.11 -0.95
CA HIS A 30 1.25 -8.68 0.39
C HIS A 30 0.36 -7.92 1.35
N ALA A 31 -0.48 -8.62 2.11
CA ALA A 31 -1.39 -7.98 3.05
C ALA A 31 -0.68 -7.23 4.19
N TRP A 32 0.49 -7.72 4.64
CA TRP A 32 1.28 -7.04 5.67
C TRP A 32 1.85 -5.70 5.18
N ASP A 33 2.08 -5.55 3.88
CA ASP A 33 2.51 -4.30 3.25
C ASP A 33 1.40 -3.25 3.29
N ILE A 34 0.16 -3.69 2.99
CA ILE A 34 -1.05 -2.87 3.08
C ILE A 34 -1.28 -2.39 4.51
N GLN A 35 -1.13 -3.28 5.50
CA GLN A 35 -1.29 -2.91 6.92
C GLN A 35 -0.30 -1.82 7.33
N GLY A 36 0.98 -1.95 6.97
CA GLY A 36 2.01 -0.98 7.31
C GLY A 36 1.74 0.39 6.68
N ALA A 37 1.34 0.39 5.41
CA ALA A 37 0.99 1.61 4.67
C ALA A 37 -0.26 2.30 5.23
N ALA A 38 -1.33 1.55 5.51
CA ALA A 38 -2.55 2.07 6.11
C ALA A 38 -2.28 2.73 7.47
N ARG A 39 -1.46 2.09 8.32
CA ARG A 39 -1.03 2.67 9.61
C ARG A 39 -0.18 3.94 9.46
N ALA A 40 0.53 4.08 8.35
CA ALA A 40 1.29 5.28 8.01
C ALA A 40 0.46 6.36 7.31
N ASN A 41 -0.87 6.17 7.21
CA ASN A 41 -1.81 7.07 6.56
C ASN A 41 -1.50 7.28 5.07
N LEU A 42 -1.04 6.21 4.41
CA LEU A 42 -0.95 6.12 2.96
C LEU A 42 -2.25 5.50 2.43
N LYS A 43 -2.62 5.87 1.21
CA LYS A 43 -3.62 5.14 0.42
C LYS A 43 -3.04 3.81 -0.03
N THR A 44 -3.89 2.81 -0.24
CA THR A 44 -3.43 1.43 -0.44
C THR A 44 -4.15 0.73 -1.58
N ALA A 45 -3.38 0.01 -2.41
CA ALA A 45 -3.91 -0.86 -3.44
C ALA A 45 -3.29 -2.26 -3.33
N PHE A 46 -4.14 -3.28 -3.20
CA PHE A 46 -3.74 -4.67 -3.13
C PHE A 46 -3.86 -5.35 -4.49
N ILE A 47 -2.79 -6.00 -4.93
CA ILE A 47 -2.75 -6.83 -6.15
C ILE A 47 -2.92 -8.29 -5.76
N THR A 48 -4.02 -8.91 -6.19
CA THR A 48 -4.39 -10.28 -5.80
C THR A 48 -3.56 -11.36 -6.47
N LYS A 49 -2.73 -11.03 -7.47
CA LYS A 49 -1.99 -12.04 -8.27
C LYS A 49 -1.19 -13.06 -7.45
N SER A 50 -0.62 -12.65 -6.32
CA SER A 50 0.23 -13.52 -5.49
C SER A 50 -0.53 -14.26 -4.40
N GLU A 51 -1.29 -13.52 -3.57
CA GLU A 51 -1.96 -14.06 -2.38
C GLU A 51 -3.42 -14.47 -2.64
N GLN A 52 -3.97 -14.13 -3.81
CA GLN A 52 -5.34 -14.38 -4.29
C GLN A 52 -6.43 -13.71 -3.45
N GLU A 53 -6.51 -14.04 -2.17
CA GLU A 53 -7.53 -13.55 -1.24
C GLU A 53 -6.95 -12.55 -0.25
N TYR A 54 -7.70 -11.48 0.01
CA TYR A 54 -7.36 -10.51 1.05
C TYR A 54 -8.10 -10.84 2.35
N LEU A 55 -7.37 -11.18 3.40
CA LEU A 55 -7.97 -11.56 4.68
C LEU A 55 -8.54 -10.34 5.41
N SER A 56 -9.75 -10.48 5.95
CA SER A 56 -10.49 -9.41 6.66
C SER A 56 -9.85 -8.94 7.96
N ILE A 57 -8.88 -9.68 8.50
CA ILE A 57 -8.10 -9.30 9.69
C ILE A 57 -7.17 -8.09 9.45
N TYR A 58 -6.81 -7.83 8.19
CA TYR A 58 -6.00 -6.66 7.83
C TYR A 58 -6.88 -5.44 7.52
N PRO A 59 -6.36 -4.21 7.71
CA PRO A 59 -7.05 -3.01 7.26
C PRO A 59 -7.42 -3.11 5.78
N GLN A 60 -8.68 -2.89 5.44
CA GLN A 60 -9.12 -3.04 4.05
C GLN A 60 -8.42 -2.02 3.15
N PRO A 61 -7.85 -2.44 2.00
CA PRO A 61 -7.22 -1.53 1.07
C PRO A 61 -8.25 -0.64 0.39
N ASP A 62 -7.85 0.57 -0.02
CA ASP A 62 -8.71 1.46 -0.80
C ASP A 62 -9.06 0.85 -2.17
N VAL A 63 -8.12 0.08 -2.75
CA VAL A 63 -8.28 -0.60 -4.04
C VAL A 63 -7.86 -2.07 -3.96
N ILE A 64 -8.65 -2.96 -4.55
CA ILE A 64 -8.27 -4.36 -4.84
C ILE A 64 -8.28 -4.55 -6.35
N ALA A 65 -7.22 -5.12 -6.92
CA ALA A 65 -7.10 -5.40 -8.35
C ALA A 65 -6.32 -6.70 -8.60
N ASP A 66 -6.50 -7.28 -9.78
CA ASP A 66 -5.82 -8.52 -10.21
C ASP A 66 -4.40 -8.27 -10.73
N ASN A 67 -4.13 -7.07 -11.24
CA ASN A 67 -2.83 -6.68 -11.78
C ASN A 67 -2.58 -5.17 -11.64
N LEU A 68 -1.35 -4.75 -11.96
CA LEU A 68 -0.91 -3.36 -11.79
C LEU A 68 -1.66 -2.38 -12.72
N VAL A 69 -2.00 -2.79 -13.94
CA VAL A 69 -2.74 -1.94 -14.88
C VAL A 69 -4.16 -1.69 -14.36
N ALA A 70 -4.83 -2.74 -13.90
CA ALA A 70 -6.15 -2.62 -13.28
C ALA A 70 -6.11 -1.76 -12.00
N ALA A 71 -5.07 -1.91 -11.17
CA ALA A 71 -4.87 -1.06 -9.99
C ALA A 71 -4.70 0.41 -10.39
N ALA A 72 -3.83 0.72 -11.36
CA ALA A 72 -3.59 2.08 -11.84
C ALA A 72 -4.88 2.74 -12.37
N ASN A 73 -5.65 2.02 -13.19
CA ASN A 73 -6.94 2.52 -13.69
C ASN A 73 -7.93 2.83 -12.56
N LYS A 74 -8.01 1.96 -11.53
CA LYS A 74 -8.86 2.20 -10.36
C LYS A 74 -8.39 3.41 -9.53
N ILE A 75 -7.07 3.60 -9.38
CA ILE A 75 -6.50 4.74 -8.67
C ILE A 75 -6.81 6.05 -9.40
N ILE A 76 -6.64 6.10 -10.72
CA ILE A 76 -6.97 7.29 -11.53
C ILE A 76 -8.45 7.66 -11.36
N ASN A 77 -9.34 6.65 -11.37
CA ASN A 77 -10.77 6.86 -11.19
C ASN A 77 -11.19 7.12 -9.74
N PHE A 78 -10.32 6.95 -8.74
CA PHE A 78 -10.62 7.19 -7.34
C PHE A 78 -10.83 8.68 -7.03
N PHE A 79 -10.22 9.55 -7.84
CA PHE A 79 -10.26 11.00 -7.70
C PHE A 79 -11.23 11.70 -8.65
N ALA A 80 -11.93 10.94 -9.49
CA ALA A 80 -12.94 11.45 -10.42
C ALA A 80 -14.28 11.68 -9.70
#